data_AF-A0A6M8VYP6-F1
#
_entry.id   AF-A0A6M8VYP6-F1
#
_cell.length_a   1.000
_cell.length_b   1.000
_cell.length_c   1.000
_cell.angle_alpha   90.00
_cell.angle_beta   90.00
_cell.angle_gamma   90.00
#
_symmetry.space_group_name_H-M   'P 1'
#
loop_
_entity.id
_entity.type
_entity.pdbx_description
1 polymer ?
#
loop_
_entity_poly.entity_id
_entity_poly.type
_entity_poly.pdbx_seq_one_letter_code
_entity_poly.pdbx_strand_id
1 'polypeptide(L)' 'MIDLIAHAPAGACLALVGHNPTLSMVADVLVHGPSPSCRIGLRTGEAAVLELADPADPIGSATLLGLLRLDD' A
#
# COMPACT_ATOMS: atom_id res chain seq x y z
N MET A 1 17.13 -7.53 7.77
CA MET A 1 17.42 -7.95 6.39
C MET A 1 16.08 -8.06 5.69
N ILE A 2 15.93 -7.50 4.50
CA ILE A 2 14.70 -7.66 3.70
C ILE A 2 15.00 -8.75 2.68
N ASP A 3 14.19 -9.79 2.65
CA ASP A 3 14.33 -10.93 1.75
C ASP A 3 13.26 -10.90 0.67
N LEU A 4 13.63 -11.26 -0.55
CA LEU A 4 12.68 -11.40 -1.65
C LEU A 4 11.91 -12.73 -1.51
N ILE A 5 10.60 -12.65 -1.31
CA ILE A 5 9.74 -13.84 -1.14
C ILE A 5 9.06 -14.32 -2.43
N ALA A 6 8.82 -13.41 -3.38
CA ALA A 6 8.17 -13.71 -4.65
C ALA A 6 8.43 -12.61 -5.68
N HIS A 7 8.35 -12.95 -6.97
CA HIS A 7 8.33 -12.01 -8.08
C HIS A 7 6.97 -12.10 -8.79
N ALA A 8 6.35 -10.96 -9.06
CA ALA A 8 5.09 -10.87 -9.79
C ALA A 8 5.33 -10.20 -11.16
N PRO A 9 4.66 -10.65 -12.23
CA PRO A 9 4.80 -10.02 -13.53
C PRO A 9 4.24 -8.58 -13.52
N ALA A 10 4.68 -7.76 -14.46
CA ALA A 10 4.14 -6.41 -14.64
C ALA A 10 2.61 -6.46 -14.86
N GLY A 11 1.88 -5.58 -14.16
CA GLY A 11 0.41 -5.56 -14.19
C GLY A 11 -0.28 -6.60 -13.30
N ALA A 12 0.47 -7.40 -12.52
CA ALA A 12 -0.12 -8.26 -11.51
C ALA A 12 -0.75 -7.46 -10.37
N CYS A 13 -1.83 -7.98 -9.79
CA CYS A 13 -2.39 -7.49 -8.54
C CYS A 13 -1.66 -8.17 -7.37
N LEU A 14 -1.25 -7.38 -6.38
CA LEU A 14 -0.54 -7.85 -5.20
C LEU A 14 -1.27 -7.40 -3.93
N ALA A 15 -1.45 -8.33 -3.00
CA ALA A 15 -2.01 -8.06 -1.68
C ALA A 15 -0.92 -8.18 -0.61
N LEU A 16 -0.73 -7.11 0.17
CA LEU A 16 0.14 -7.10 1.34
C LEU A 16 -0.71 -7.26 2.59
N VAL A 17 -0.51 -8.35 3.33
CA VAL A 17 -1.18 -8.62 4.60
C VAL A 17 -0.16 -8.49 5.72
N GLY A 18 -0.52 -7.77 6.78
CA GLY A 18 0.39 -7.41 7.84
C GLY A 18 -0.30 -6.60 8.94
N HIS A 19 0.48 -5.86 9.70
CA HIS A 19 0.02 -5.13 10.88
C HIS A 19 0.12 -3.61 10.69
N ASN A 20 -0.75 -2.88 11.38
CA ASN A 20 -0.61 -1.45 11.58
C ASN A 20 0.38 -1.17 12.72
N PRO A 21 1.16 -0.06 12.67
CA PRO A 21 1.05 1.03 11.71
C PRO A 21 1.76 0.79 10.37
N THR A 22 2.48 -0.33 10.19
CA THR A 22 3.31 -0.56 8.99
C THR A 22 2.53 -0.49 7.69
N LEU A 23 1.37 -1.17 7.58
CA LEU A 23 0.56 -1.11 6.35
C LEU A 23 0.04 0.29 6.06
N SER A 24 -0.50 0.97 7.07
CA SER A 24 -0.91 2.39 6.97
C SER A 24 0.23 3.28 6.46
N MET A 25 1.45 3.11 6.98
CA MET A 25 2.62 3.88 6.56
C MET A 25 3.06 3.55 5.14
N VAL A 26 3.04 2.27 4.73
CA VAL A 26 3.37 1.86 3.36
C VAL A 26 2.38 2.49 2.39
N ALA A 27 1.08 2.39 2.67
CA ALA A 27 0.07 3.02 1.83
C ALA A 27 0.26 4.54 1.76
N ASP A 28 0.50 5.19 2.91
CA ASP A 28 0.69 6.65 2.96
C ASP A 28 1.93 7.10 2.18
N VAL A 29 3.05 6.39 2.29
CA VAL A 29 4.28 6.72 1.55
C VAL A 29 4.11 6.49 0.05
N LEU A 30 3.40 5.44 -0.37
CA LEU A 30 3.13 5.20 -1.79
C LEU A 30 2.25 6.30 -2.40
N VAL A 31 1.29 6.83 -1.64
CA VAL A 31 0.33 7.84 -2.14
C VAL A 31 0.83 9.27 -1.96
N HIS A 32 1.44 9.59 -0.82
CA HIS A 32 1.79 10.96 -0.42
C HIS A 32 3.30 11.23 -0.35
N GLY A 33 4.13 10.19 -0.47
CA GLY A 33 5.57 10.27 -0.22
C GLY A 33 5.91 10.34 1.28
N PRO A 34 7.20 10.42 1.62
CA PRO A 34 7.66 10.49 3.00
C PRO A 34 7.11 11.72 3.73
N SER A 35 6.41 11.50 4.85
CA SER A 35 5.82 12.58 5.65
C SER A 35 5.91 12.27 7.15
N PRO A 36 6.08 13.26 8.02
CA PRO A 36 6.07 13.05 9.47
C PRO A 36 4.68 12.68 10.01
N SER A 37 3.61 12.93 9.24
CA SER A 37 2.23 12.57 9.59
C SER A 37 1.65 11.58 8.59
N CYS A 38 1.26 10.40 9.10
CA CYS A 38 0.56 9.38 8.32
C CYS A 38 -0.92 9.77 8.17
N ARG A 39 -1.39 9.87 6.92
CA ARG A 39 -2.75 10.35 6.59
C ARG A 39 -3.70 9.19 6.33
N ILE A 40 -3.17 8.07 5.84
CA ILE A 40 -3.94 6.85 5.61
C ILE A 40 -3.94 6.00 6.88
N GLY A 41 -5.10 5.91 7.55
CA GLY A 41 -5.26 5.13 8.77
C GLY A 41 -6.13 3.89 8.52
N LEU A 42 -5.50 2.73 8.32
CA LEU A 42 -6.21 1.46 8.18
C LEU A 42 -6.71 0.93 9.52
N ARG A 43 -7.92 0.36 9.52
CA ARG A 43 -8.48 -0.42 10.63
C ARG A 43 -8.22 -1.92 10.43
N THR A 44 -8.38 -2.71 11.49
CA THR A 44 -8.39 -4.18 11.35
C THR A 44 -9.52 -4.61 10.41
N GLY A 45 -9.20 -5.48 9.44
CA GLY A 45 -10.15 -5.95 8.42
C GLY A 45 -10.34 -4.99 7.24
N GLU A 46 -9.59 -3.88 7.18
CA GLU A 46 -9.64 -2.90 6.10
C GLU A 46 -8.40 -3.01 5.20
N ALA A 47 -8.60 -2.78 3.90
CA ALA A 47 -7.56 -2.73 2.89
C ALA A 47 -7.59 -1.38 2.16
N ALA A 48 -6.42 -0.77 1.93
CA ALA A 48 -6.27 0.31 0.98
C ALA A 48 -6.03 -0.28 -0.42
N VAL A 49 -6.88 0.10 -1.38
CA VAL A 49 -6.71 -0.28 -2.78
C VAL A 49 -5.92 0.82 -3.48
N LEU A 50 -4.72 0.47 -3.94
CA LEU A 50 -3.79 1.41 -4.56
C LEU A 50 -3.55 1.02 -6.01
N GLU A 51 -3.48 2.03 -6.89
CA GLU A 51 -2.97 1.89 -8.24
C GLU A 51 -1.57 2.49 -8.31
N LEU A 52 -0.58 1.70 -8.75
CA LEU A 52 0.79 2.17 -8.95
C LEU A 52 0.92 2.69 -10.39
N ALA A 53 1.12 4.01 -10.54
CA ALA A 53 1.28 4.62 -11.86
C ALA A 53 2.59 4.19 -12.55
N ASP A 54 3.70 4.21 -11.80
CA ASP A 54 4.99 3.68 -12.22
C ASP A 54 5.55 2.73 -11.14
N PRO A 55 5.51 1.41 -11.36
CA PRO A 55 6.09 0.45 -10.41
C PRO A 55 7.60 0.61 -10.18
N ALA A 56 8.33 1.26 -11.10
CA ALA A 56 9.75 1.53 -10.95
C ALA A 56 10.04 2.73 -10.04
N ASP A 57 9.09 3.66 -9.89
CA ASP A 57 9.16 4.81 -8.97
C ASP A 57 7.81 5.02 -8.23
N PRO A 58 7.45 4.11 -7.31
CA PRO A 58 6.10 4.05 -6.74
C PRO A 58 5.87 5.01 -5.56
N ILE A 59 6.90 5.75 -5.13
CA ILE A 59 6.82 6.58 -3.92
C ILE A 59 6.14 7.92 -4.22
N GLY A 60 5.03 8.21 -3.55
CA GLY A 60 4.25 9.44 -3.76
C GLY A 60 3.59 9.56 -5.13
N SER A 61 3.56 8.48 -5.91
CA SER A 61 3.00 8.43 -7.26
C SER A 61 1.77 7.50 -7.36
N ALA A 62 1.48 6.73 -6.31
CA ALA A 62 0.33 5.84 -6.28
C ALA A 62 -0.98 6.61 -6.08
N THR A 63 -2.06 6.09 -6.66
CA THR A 63 -3.41 6.62 -6.47
C THR A 63 -4.17 5.74 -5.48
N LEU A 64 -4.71 6.33 -4.41
CA LEU A 64 -5.66 5.66 -3.52
C LEU A 64 -7.03 5.58 -4.21
N LEU A 65 -7.41 4.39 -4.67
CA LEU A 65 -8.70 4.16 -5.31
C LEU A 65 -9.83 4.08 -4.28
N GLY A 66 -9.54 3.58 -3.08
CA GLY A 66 -10.51 3.51 -1.99
C GLY A 66 -10.03 2.66 -0.82
N LEU A 67 -10.87 2.62 0.22
CA LEU A 67 -10.72 1.71 1.35
C LEU A 67 -11.83 0.67 1.26
N LEU A 68 -11.47 -0.60 1.43
CA LEU A 68 -12.39 -1.73 1.34
C LEU A 68 -12.37 -2.52 2.65
N ARG A 69 -13.53 -2.86 3.19
CA ARG A 69 -13.65 -3.86 4.25
C ARG A 69 -13.74 -5.24 3.64
N LEU A 70 -12.92 -6.17 4.14
CA LEU A 70 -12.81 -7.51 3.58
C LEU A 70 -13.96 -8.45 4.01
N ASP A 71 -14.75 -8.04 5.01
CA ASP A 71 -15.89 -8.79 5.54
C ASP A 71 -17.25 -8.33 4.95
N ASP A 72 -17.25 -7.31 4.09
CA ASP A 72 -18.43 -6.77 3.38
C ASP A 72 -18.50 -7.35 1.94
#